data_AF-A0A2V7QB15-F1
#
_entry.id   AF-A0A2V7QB15-F1
#
_cell.length_a   1.000
_cell.length_b   1.000
_cell.length_c   1.000
_cell.angle_alpha   90.00
_cell.angle_beta   90.00
_cell.angle_gamma   90.00
#
_symmetry.space_group_name_H-M   'P 1'
#
loop_
_entity.id
_entity.type
_entity.pdbx_description
1 polymer ?
#
loop_
_entity_poly.entity_id
_entity_poly.type
_entity_poly.pdbx_seq_one_letter_code
_entity_poly.pdbx_strand_id
1 'polypeptide(L)'
;MVWLRLVHIVAGTVWVGSAVFAALFLFPTARAVGADGRRFLERLRQRMGPALGIAMLLTVIPGFIMYGRLSAGFNRAWVTSRPGLALGAGALAALLAVVIGVAVNAPAGANMAALRKAFETQGGAHTPAQAAQLAALQTRVERGAQLAAVLLVIAAGAMAVARYL
;
A
#
# COMPACT_ATOMS: atom_id res chain seq x y z
N MET A 1 17.24 -18.63 -6.45
CA MET A 1 15.80 -18.80 -6.11
C MET A 1 15.55 -18.59 -4.61
N VAL A 2 16.35 -19.19 -3.73
CA VAL A 2 16.18 -19.05 -2.26
C VAL A 2 16.27 -17.59 -1.79
N TRP A 3 17.32 -16.85 -2.18
CA TRP A 3 17.48 -15.45 -1.77
C TRP A 3 16.35 -14.53 -2.24
N LEU A 4 15.92 -14.65 -3.50
CA LEU A 4 14.79 -13.88 -4.03
C LEU A 4 13.51 -14.16 -3.23
N ARG A 5 13.27 -15.43 -2.88
CA ARG A 5 12.11 -15.84 -2.10
C ARG A 5 12.17 -15.29 -0.67
N LEU A 6 13.34 -15.35 -0.03
CA LEU A 6 13.51 -14.82 1.32
C LEU A 6 13.25 -13.32 1.36
N VAL A 7 13.87 -12.54 0.47
CA VAL A 7 13.68 -11.09 0.39
C VAL A 7 12.22 -10.75 0.11
N HIS A 8 11.60 -11.43 -0.86
CA HIS A 8 10.20 -11.24 -1.20
C HIS A 8 9.26 -11.45 -0.01
N ILE A 9 9.43 -12.55 0.72
CA ILE A 9 8.54 -12.93 1.82
C ILE A 9 8.74 -12.01 3.01
N VAL A 10 9.98 -11.72 3.40
CA VAL A 10 10.26 -10.87 4.56
C VAL A 10 9.79 -9.44 4.31
N ALA A 11 10.14 -8.86 3.15
CA ALA A 11 9.68 -7.54 2.76
C ALA A 11 8.15 -7.48 2.61
N GLY A 12 7.57 -8.53 2.01
CA GLY A 12 6.12 -8.66 1.83
C GLY A 12 5.39 -8.72 3.16
N THR A 13 5.93 -9.43 4.15
CA THR A 13 5.36 -9.51 5.50
C THR A 13 5.31 -8.13 6.15
N VAL A 14 6.40 -7.35 6.06
CA VAL A 14 6.44 -5.98 6.58
C VAL A 14 5.43 -5.10 5.84
N TRP A 15 5.39 -5.18 4.50
CA TRP A 15 4.55 -4.32 3.69
C TRP A 15 3.05 -4.62 3.86
N VAL A 16 2.64 -5.87 3.70
CA VAL A 16 1.26 -6.33 3.87
C VAL A 16 0.80 -6.12 5.31
N GLY A 17 1.62 -6.53 6.28
CA GLY A 17 1.28 -6.39 7.70
C GLY A 17 1.09 -4.94 8.11
N SER A 18 1.97 -4.04 7.66
CA SER A 18 1.84 -2.61 7.95
C SER A 18 0.62 -1.99 7.27
N ALA A 19 0.29 -2.39 6.02
CA ALA A 19 -0.90 -1.89 5.33
C ALA A 19 -2.19 -2.30 6.04
N VAL A 20 -2.28 -3.57 6.46
CA VAL A 20 -3.42 -4.11 7.23
C VAL A 20 -3.52 -3.41 8.58
N PHE A 21 -2.40 -3.30 9.32
CA PHE A 21 -2.37 -2.58 10.59
C PHE A 21 -2.81 -1.11 10.43
N ALA A 22 -2.30 -0.45 9.38
CA ALA A 22 -2.61 0.94 9.13
C ALA A 22 -4.10 1.16 8.83
N ALA A 23 -4.66 0.31 7.97
CA ALA A 23 -6.05 0.41 7.54
C ALA A 23 -7.06 0.09 8.64
N LEU A 24 -6.79 -0.93 9.47
CA LEU A 24 -7.75 -1.44 10.44
C LEU A 24 -7.65 -0.77 11.81
N PHE A 25 -6.45 -0.36 12.22
CA PHE A 25 -6.22 0.12 13.58
C PHE A 25 -5.69 1.56 13.59
N LEU A 26 -4.62 1.84 12.85
CA LEU A 26 -3.92 3.12 12.95
C LEU A 26 -4.77 4.29 12.48
N PHE A 27 -5.32 4.22 11.26
CA PHE A 27 -6.12 5.33 10.71
C PHE A 27 -7.44 5.54 11.45
N PRO A 28 -8.23 4.50 11.78
CA PRO A 28 -9.44 4.68 12.58
C PRO A 28 -9.15 5.28 13.96
N THR A 29 -8.10 4.82 14.64
CA THR A 29 -7.70 5.35 15.96
C THR A 29 -7.25 6.81 15.86
N ALA A 30 -6.38 7.13 14.90
CA ALA A 30 -5.92 8.51 14.71
C ALA A 30 -7.06 9.47 14.36
N ARG A 31 -8.07 8.99 13.62
CA ARG A 31 -9.29 9.76 13.33
C ARG A 31 -10.12 10.01 14.58
N ALA A 32 -10.30 9.00 15.45
CA ALA A 32 -11.02 9.14 16.71
C ALA A 32 -10.34 10.13 17.67
N VAL A 33 -9.01 10.18 17.67
CA VAL A 33 -8.21 11.14 18.47
C VAL A 33 -8.31 12.58 17.93
N GLY A 34 -8.66 12.76 16.65
CA GLY A 34 -8.83 14.09 16.06
C GLY A 34 -7.51 14.75 15.68
N ALA A 35 -7.26 15.99 16.15
CA ALA A 35 -6.14 16.81 15.68
C ALA A 35 -4.77 16.21 16.04
N ASP A 36 -4.62 15.69 17.25
CA ASP A 36 -3.36 15.09 17.70
C ASP A 36 -3.03 13.80 16.93
N GLY A 37 -4.05 12.99 16.63
CA GLY A 37 -3.90 11.80 15.80
C GLY A 37 -3.44 12.14 14.39
N ARG A 38 -3.98 13.20 13.78
CA ARG A 38 -3.53 13.68 12.47
C ARG A 38 -2.07 14.15 12.50
N ARG A 39 -1.65 14.88 13.53
CA ARG A 39 -0.28 15.37 13.70
C ARG A 39 0.70 14.20 13.91
N PHE A 40 0.29 13.18 14.66
CA PHE A 40 1.05 11.95 14.82
C PHE A 40 1.25 11.22 13.49
N LEU A 41 0.17 11.00 12.73
CA LEU A 41 0.24 10.35 11.41
C LEU A 41 1.15 11.10 10.44
N GLU A 42 1.13 12.44 10.47
CA GLU A 42 1.97 13.26 9.61
C GLU A 42 3.47 13.06 9.88
N ARG A 43 3.87 13.06 11.16
CA ARG A 43 5.24 12.74 11.57
C ARG A 43 5.60 11.29 11.26
N LEU A 44 4.69 10.35 11.53
CA LEU A 44 4.91 8.93 11.26
C LEU A 44 5.14 8.68 9.77
N ARG A 45 4.37 9.34 8.89
CA ARG A 45 4.48 9.20 7.43
C ARG A 45 5.87 9.52 6.89
N GLN A 46 6.59 10.48 7.49
CA GLN A 46 7.95 10.84 7.05
C GLN A 46 8.95 9.68 7.21
N ARG A 47 8.73 8.79 8.19
CA ARG A 47 9.55 7.60 8.41
C ARG A 47 8.96 6.37 7.74
N MET A 48 7.65 6.18 7.89
CA MET A 48 6.93 5.01 7.40
C MET A 48 6.83 4.99 5.87
N GLY A 49 6.69 6.15 5.22
CA GLY A 49 6.56 6.25 3.76
C GLY A 49 7.74 5.64 3.00
N PRO A 50 8.99 6.11 3.23
CA PRO A 50 10.18 5.52 2.62
C PRO A 50 10.35 4.03 2.96
N ALA A 51 10.13 3.65 4.21
CA ALA A 51 10.25 2.25 4.65
C ALA A 51 9.27 1.32 3.93
N LEU A 52 8.00 1.71 3.80
CA LEU A 52 7.00 0.94 3.06
C LEU A 52 7.24 0.96 1.56
N GLY A 53 7.78 2.05 1.00
CA GLY A 53 8.20 2.10 -0.40
C GLY A 53 9.33 1.09 -0.69
N ILE A 54 10.34 1.03 0.18
CA ILE A 54 11.43 0.05 0.08
C ILE A 54 10.89 -1.37 0.23
N ALA A 55 10.06 -1.63 1.25
CA ALA A 55 9.45 -2.94 1.46
C ALA A 55 8.59 -3.37 0.25
N MET A 56 7.82 -2.45 -0.34
CA MET A 56 7.06 -2.69 -1.56
C MET A 56 7.98 -3.09 -2.72
N LEU A 57 9.05 -2.35 -2.99
CA LEU A 57 9.98 -2.67 -4.08
C LEU A 57 10.68 -4.02 -3.87
N LEU A 58 11.14 -4.28 -2.65
CA LEU A 58 11.77 -5.56 -2.26
C LEU A 58 10.78 -6.73 -2.26
N THR A 59 9.49 -6.47 -2.24
CA THR A 59 8.46 -7.49 -2.46
C THR A 59 8.24 -7.69 -3.96
N VAL A 60 7.87 -6.62 -4.66
CA VAL A 60 7.37 -6.69 -6.03
C VAL A 60 8.45 -7.15 -7.02
N ILE A 61 9.65 -6.59 -6.96
CA ILE A 61 10.71 -6.88 -7.94
C ILE A 61 11.16 -8.35 -7.85
N PRO A 62 11.54 -8.90 -6.68
CA PRO A 62 11.85 -10.33 -6.56
C PRO A 62 10.67 -11.23 -6.94
N GLY A 63 9.43 -10.82 -6.64
CA GLY A 63 8.22 -11.55 -7.02
C GLY A 63 8.11 -11.73 -8.54
N PHE A 64 8.27 -10.65 -9.30
CA PHE A 64 8.26 -10.69 -10.76
C PHE A 64 9.39 -11.55 -11.33
N ILE A 65 10.61 -11.41 -10.81
CA ILE A 65 11.76 -12.22 -11.26
C ILE A 65 11.49 -13.71 -11.00
N MET A 66 10.95 -14.07 -9.83
CA MET A 66 10.61 -15.45 -9.52
C MET A 66 9.49 -15.98 -10.44
N TYR A 67 8.42 -15.21 -10.65
CA TYR A 67 7.32 -15.62 -11.52
C TYR A 67 7.79 -15.87 -12.97
N GLY A 68 8.63 -14.98 -13.51
CA GLY A 68 9.22 -15.16 -14.84
C GLY A 68 10.08 -16.43 -14.94
N ARG A 69 10.84 -16.76 -13.88
CA ARG A 69 11.65 -17.99 -13.84
C ARG A 69 10.80 -19.24 -13.71
N LEU A 70 9.79 -19.25 -12.84
CA LEU A 70 8.89 -20.40 -12.67
C LEU A 70 8.07 -20.68 -13.93
N SER A 71 7.67 -19.63 -14.64
CA SER A 71 6.88 -19.73 -15.87
C SER A 71 7.70 -20.00 -17.13
N ALA A 72 9.02 -20.22 -17.03
CA ALA A 72 9.94 -20.33 -18.17
C ALA A 72 9.76 -19.18 -19.18
N GLY A 73 9.63 -17.94 -18.68
CA GLY A 73 9.39 -16.76 -19.51
C GLY A 73 7.94 -16.58 -19.93
N PHE A 74 6.99 -16.75 -19.01
CA PHE A 74 5.55 -16.60 -19.25
C PHE A 74 4.98 -17.61 -20.26
N ASN A 75 5.48 -18.85 -20.24
CA ASN A 75 4.92 -19.94 -21.03
C ASN A 75 3.41 -20.09 -20.74
N ARG A 76 2.60 -20.09 -21.80
CA ARG A 76 1.14 -20.12 -21.70
C ARG A 76 0.61 -21.30 -20.90
N ALA A 77 1.17 -22.49 -21.09
CA ALA A 77 0.72 -23.70 -20.38
C ALA A 77 0.96 -23.58 -18.88
N TRP A 78 2.07 -22.97 -18.47
CA TRP A 78 2.36 -22.76 -17.05
C TRP A 78 1.50 -21.63 -16.45
N VAL A 79 1.38 -20.49 -17.14
CA VAL A 79 0.61 -19.32 -16.65
C VAL A 79 -0.88 -19.63 -16.50
N THR A 80 -1.42 -20.51 -17.35
CA THR A 80 -2.82 -20.96 -17.28
C THR A 80 -3.03 -22.19 -16.40
N SER A 81 -1.96 -22.76 -15.82
CA SER A 81 -2.09 -23.80 -14.79
C SER A 81 -2.69 -23.24 -13.50
N ARG A 82 -3.24 -24.11 -12.65
CA ARG A 82 -3.80 -23.71 -11.35
C ARG A 82 -2.84 -22.91 -10.46
N PRO A 83 -1.58 -23.35 -10.22
CA PRO A 83 -0.63 -22.56 -9.44
C PRO A 83 -0.21 -21.27 -10.17
N GLY A 84 -0.11 -21.29 -11.50
CA GLY A 84 0.17 -20.11 -12.31
C GLY A 84 -0.91 -19.03 -12.18
N LEU A 85 -2.19 -19.42 -12.27
CA LEU A 85 -3.33 -18.53 -12.10
C LEU A 85 -3.41 -17.95 -10.68
N ALA A 86 -3.16 -18.75 -9.64
CA ALA A 86 -3.15 -18.26 -8.27
C ALA A 86 -2.03 -17.23 -8.03
N LEU A 87 -0.82 -17.53 -8.48
CA LEU A 87 0.31 -16.58 -8.39
C LEU A 87 0.07 -15.32 -9.25
N GLY A 88 -0.51 -15.48 -10.44
CA GLY A 88 -0.87 -14.37 -11.32
C GLY A 88 -1.96 -13.46 -10.74
N ALA A 89 -3.00 -14.03 -10.14
CA ALA A 89 -4.04 -13.29 -9.43
C ALA A 89 -3.46 -12.53 -8.23
N GLY A 90 -2.57 -13.16 -7.47
CA GLY A 90 -1.87 -12.49 -6.36
C GLY A 90 -0.97 -11.35 -6.83
N ALA A 91 -0.24 -11.54 -7.94
CA ALA A 91 0.57 -10.49 -8.55
C ALA A 91 -0.28 -9.31 -9.04
N LEU A 92 -1.42 -9.59 -9.67
CA LEU A 92 -2.36 -8.56 -10.12
C LEU A 92 -2.93 -7.77 -8.92
N ALA A 93 -3.35 -8.44 -7.86
CA ALA A 93 -3.86 -7.78 -6.66
C ALA A 93 -2.79 -6.89 -6.00
N ALA A 94 -1.54 -7.36 -5.89
CA ALA A 94 -0.44 -6.57 -5.38
C ALA A 94 -0.14 -5.35 -6.27
N LEU A 95 -0.16 -5.50 -7.60
CA LEU A 95 0.02 -4.39 -8.53
C LEU A 95 -1.08 -3.33 -8.40
N LEU A 96 -2.34 -3.73 -8.25
CA LEU A 96 -3.45 -2.80 -8.02
C LEU A 96 -3.25 -2.04 -6.70
N ALA A 97 -2.75 -2.70 -5.66
CA ALA A 97 -2.40 -2.04 -4.40
C ALA A 97 -1.26 -1.01 -4.59
N VAL A 98 -0.24 -1.31 -5.40
CA VAL A 98 0.81 -0.36 -5.77
C VAL A 98 0.22 0.85 -6.49
N VAL A 99 -0.68 0.65 -7.46
CA VAL A 99 -1.35 1.73 -8.18
C VAL A 99 -2.12 2.63 -7.22
N ILE A 100 -2.86 2.06 -6.26
CA ILE A 100 -3.56 2.85 -5.24
C ILE A 100 -2.56 3.65 -4.39
N GLY A 101 -1.47 3.02 -3.95
CA GLY A 101 -0.43 3.69 -3.16
C GLY A 101 0.20 4.88 -3.89
N VAL A 102 0.63 4.66 -5.14
CA VAL A 102 1.45 5.61 -5.92
C VAL A 102 0.60 6.63 -6.68
N ALA A 103 -0.50 6.23 -7.29
CA ALA A 103 -1.31 7.10 -8.16
C ALA A 103 -2.50 7.74 -7.43
N VAL A 104 -2.94 7.20 -6.29
CA VAL A 104 -4.08 7.71 -5.53
C VAL A 104 -3.64 8.34 -4.20
N ASN A 105 -2.96 7.58 -3.36
CA ASN A 105 -2.64 8.01 -2.00
C ASN A 105 -1.47 9.00 -1.93
N ALA A 106 -0.39 8.76 -2.68
CA ALA A 106 0.77 9.66 -2.67
C ALA A 106 0.43 11.09 -3.16
N PRO A 107 -0.29 11.30 -4.29
CA PRO A 107 -0.69 12.63 -4.72
C PRO A 107 -1.67 13.29 -3.74
N ALA A 108 -2.64 12.54 -3.21
CA ALA A 108 -3.56 13.07 -2.21
C ALA A 108 -2.81 13.51 -0.94
N GLY A 109 -1.82 12.74 -0.49
CA GLY A 109 -0.95 13.08 0.63
C GLY A 109 -0.05 14.29 0.37
N ALA A 110 0.44 14.47 -0.85
CA ALA A 110 1.21 15.64 -1.26
C ALA A 110 0.34 16.89 -1.29
N ASN A 111 -0.86 16.81 -1.88
CA ASN A 111 -1.83 17.89 -1.93
C ASN A 111 -2.27 18.33 -0.53
N MET A 112 -2.49 17.38 0.40
CA MET A 112 -2.78 17.71 1.79
C MET A 112 -1.65 18.50 2.45
N ALA A 113 -0.40 18.08 2.26
CA ALA A 113 0.75 18.77 2.84
C ALA A 113 0.93 20.18 2.25
N ALA A 114 0.73 20.33 0.94
CA ALA A 114 0.79 21.63 0.27
C ALA A 114 -0.29 22.59 0.78
N LEU A 115 -1.54 22.11 0.91
CA LEU A 115 -2.65 22.89 1.47
C LEU A 115 -2.38 23.33 2.91
N ARG A 116 -1.91 22.42 3.78
CA ARG A 116 -1.56 22.76 5.16
C ARG A 116 -0.49 23.84 5.24
N LYS A 117 0.59 23.70 4.47
CA LYS A 117 1.66 24.71 4.39
C LYS A 117 1.13 26.07 3.94
N ALA A 118 0.24 26.11 2.94
CA ALA A 118 -0.38 27.35 2.48
C ALA A 118 -1.24 28.01 3.57
N PHE A 119 -1.96 27.23 4.38
CA PHE A 119 -2.79 27.75 5.47
C PHE A 119 -1.97 28.25 6.67
N GLU A 120 -0.85 27.61 6.98
CA GLU A 120 0.10 28.10 7.99
C GLU A 120 0.63 29.51 7.62
N THR A 121 0.86 29.76 6.33
CA THR A 121 1.29 31.11 5.86
C THR A 121 0.19 32.18 5.90
N GLN A 122 -1.08 31.80 6.07
CA GLN A 122 -2.25 32.71 6.07
C GLN A 122 -2.74 33.07 7.49
N GLY A 123 -2.00 32.73 8.55
CA GLY A 123 -2.36 33.06 9.93
C GLY A 123 -3.28 32.05 10.62
N GLY A 124 -3.38 30.82 10.11
CA GLY A 124 -3.89 29.66 10.85
C GLY A 124 -5.42 29.48 10.93
N ALA A 125 -6.22 30.48 10.55
CA ALA A 125 -7.67 30.34 10.50
C ALA A 125 -8.09 29.63 9.20
N HIS A 126 -8.45 28.35 9.28
CA HIS A 126 -8.99 27.61 8.15
C HIS A 126 -10.41 28.06 7.82
N THR A 127 -10.67 28.43 6.56
CA THR A 127 -12.06 28.62 6.11
C THR A 127 -12.80 27.27 6.08
N PRO A 128 -14.14 27.24 6.19
CA PRO A 128 -14.91 26.00 6.10
C PRO A 128 -14.63 25.21 4.81
N ALA A 129 -14.41 25.90 3.69
CA ALA A 129 -14.05 25.29 2.41
C ALA A 129 -12.68 24.60 2.45
N GLN A 130 -11.68 25.23 3.08
CA GLN A 130 -10.34 24.66 3.26
C GLN A 130 -10.37 23.41 4.14
N ALA A 131 -11.15 23.44 5.23
CA ALA A 131 -11.35 22.30 6.12
C ALA A 131 -12.03 21.12 5.37
N ALA A 132 -13.05 21.41 4.56
CA ALA A 132 -13.72 20.39 3.74
C ALA A 132 -12.78 19.76 2.70
N GLN A 133 -11.93 20.55 2.04
CA GLN A 133 -10.97 20.05 1.06
C GLN A 133 -9.92 19.10 1.70
N LEU A 134 -9.41 19.45 2.88
CA LEU A 134 -8.50 18.58 3.64
C LEU A 134 -9.19 17.28 4.06
N ALA A 135 -10.43 17.35 4.54
CA ALA A 135 -11.21 16.18 4.95
C ALA A 135 -11.49 15.22 3.77
N ALA A 136 -11.77 15.76 2.59
CA ALA A 136 -11.97 14.97 1.37
C ALA A 136 -10.70 14.22 0.96
N LEU A 137 -9.54 14.89 0.97
CA LEU A 137 -8.26 14.26 0.67
C LEU A 137 -7.89 13.20 1.71
N GLN A 138 -8.15 13.47 2.99
CA GLN A 138 -7.91 12.50 4.06
C GLN A 138 -8.76 11.24 3.86
N THR A 139 -10.06 11.42 3.59
CA THR A 139 -10.98 10.31 3.31
C THR A 139 -10.53 9.49 2.10
N ARG A 140 -10.01 10.14 1.06
CA ARG A 140 -9.47 9.47 -0.13
C ARG A 140 -8.27 8.58 0.22
N VAL A 141 -7.33 9.09 1.04
CA VAL A 141 -6.17 8.30 1.50
C VAL A 141 -6.61 7.13 2.37
N GLU A 142 -7.53 7.34 3.30
CA GLU A 142 -8.04 6.28 4.19
C GLU A 142 -8.72 5.15 3.39
N ARG A 143 -9.65 5.49 2.49
CA ARG A 143 -10.33 4.50 1.64
C ARG A 143 -9.36 3.78 0.71
N GLY A 144 -8.40 4.51 0.13
CA GLY A 144 -7.36 3.91 -0.70
C GLY A 144 -6.52 2.92 0.11
N ALA A 145 -6.13 3.26 1.33
CA ALA A 145 -5.39 2.35 2.19
C ALA A 145 -6.18 1.09 2.57
N GLN A 146 -7.48 1.22 2.86
CA GLN A 146 -8.35 0.08 3.14
C GLN A 146 -8.46 -0.87 1.93
N LEU A 147 -8.69 -0.32 0.74
CA LEU A 147 -8.76 -1.10 -0.48
C LEU A 147 -7.42 -1.78 -0.80
N ALA A 148 -6.31 -1.06 -0.64
CA ALA A 148 -4.97 -1.62 -0.79
C ALA A 148 -4.72 -2.76 0.21
N ALA A 149 -5.12 -2.61 1.48
CA ALA A 149 -4.99 -3.67 2.48
C ALA A 149 -5.77 -4.94 2.09
N VAL A 150 -7.01 -4.81 1.61
CA VAL A 150 -7.81 -5.95 1.12
C VAL A 150 -7.11 -6.65 -0.05
N LEU A 151 -6.64 -5.89 -1.04
CA LEU A 151 -5.91 -6.43 -2.19
C LEU A 151 -4.62 -7.16 -1.76
N LEU A 152 -3.90 -6.62 -0.78
CA LEU A 152 -2.68 -7.23 -0.27
C LEU A 152 -2.95 -8.51 0.53
N VAL A 153 -4.07 -8.59 1.26
CA VAL A 153 -4.51 -9.85 1.91
C VAL A 153 -4.87 -10.89 0.86
N ILE A 154 -5.59 -10.51 -0.21
CA ILE A 154 -5.88 -11.40 -1.34
C ILE A 154 -4.58 -11.89 -1.99
N ALA A 155 -3.62 -10.99 -2.20
CA ALA A 155 -2.32 -11.33 -2.77
C ALA A 155 -1.56 -12.35 -1.92
N ALA A 156 -1.45 -12.09 -0.60
CA ALA A 156 -0.79 -12.99 0.33
C ALA A 156 -1.48 -14.36 0.41
N GLY A 157 -2.82 -14.38 0.45
CA GLY A 157 -3.61 -15.61 0.47
C GLY A 157 -3.43 -16.44 -0.80
N ALA A 158 -3.52 -15.80 -1.98
CA ALA A 158 -3.33 -16.47 -3.26
C ALA A 158 -1.92 -17.10 -3.37
N MET A 159 -0.88 -16.39 -2.93
CA MET A 159 0.49 -16.91 -2.92
C MET A 159 0.69 -18.05 -1.91
N ALA A 160 0.06 -17.97 -0.73
CA ALA A 160 0.14 -19.02 0.28
C ALA A 160 -0.54 -20.32 -0.17
N VAL A 161 -1.64 -20.21 -0.92
CA VAL A 161 -2.40 -21.37 -1.42
C VAL A 161 -1.78 -21.95 -2.69
N ALA A 162 -1.12 -21.15 -3.52
CA ALA A 162 -0.58 -21.59 -4.81
C ALA A 162 0.32 -22.83 -4.76
N ARG A 163 1.01 -23.08 -3.63
CA ARG A 163 1.86 -24.28 -3.47
C ARG A 163 1.08 -25.60 -3.35
N TYR A 164 -0.24 -25.53 -3.12
CA TYR A 164 -1.12 -26.68 -2.94
C TYR A 164 -2.02 -26.93 -4.15
N LEU A 165 -1.85 -26.14 -5.22
CA LEU A 165 -2.69 -26.16 -6.42
C LEU A 165 -2.02 -26.84 -7.61
#